data_AF-A0A2V9D7P6-F1
#
_entry.id   AF-A0A2V9D7P6-F1
#
_cell.length_a   1.000
_cell.length_b   1.000
_cell.length_c   1.000
_cell.angle_alpha   90.00
_cell.angle_beta   90.00
_cell.angle_gamma   90.00
#
_symmetry.space_group_name_H-M   'P 1'
#
loop_
_entity.id
_entity.type
_entity.pdbx_description
1 polymer ?
#
loop_
_entity_poly.entity_id
_entity_poly.type
_entity_poly.pdbx_seq_one_letter_code
_entity_poly.pdbx_strand_id
1 'polypeptide(L)'
;KGQCSKCHAGAETSSASASSVQANGLVSGGSDTGFFNTGVRRINDDLGIGASIGPLNLPLSATDPAGAQGAFKTPGLRNVELTGPYMHNGGMATLEQVVDFYSRGGDFAKENAAVLSSRIKNLGLSADDKAALVAFMKALTDERVRMERAPFDHPELFVSNGSIGSTSTILADGTGNSVQDTVRIPAVGKSGVSAAPPNFLQ
;
A
#
# COMPACT_ATOMS: atom_id res chain seq x y z
N LYS A 1 -3.72 -8.84 21.17
CA LYS A 1 -2.30 -9.20 20.93
C LYS A 1 -1.60 -8.20 20.00
N GLY A 2 -2.01 -8.05 18.74
CA GLY A 2 -1.29 -7.27 17.74
C GLY A 2 -1.34 -5.73 17.82
N GLN A 3 -2.23 -5.14 18.62
CA GLN A 3 -2.37 -3.67 18.76
C GLN A 3 -2.54 -2.91 17.43
N CYS A 4 -3.05 -3.56 16.38
CA CYS A 4 -3.15 -3.00 15.02
C CYS A 4 -3.91 -1.67 14.99
N SER A 5 -4.95 -1.54 15.82
CA SER A 5 -5.77 -0.32 15.97
C SER A 5 -5.04 0.89 16.56
N LYS A 6 -3.80 0.75 17.04
CA LYS A 6 -2.98 1.88 17.47
C LYS A 6 -2.32 2.61 16.30
N CYS A 7 -2.10 1.92 15.18
CA CYS A 7 -1.58 2.51 13.95
C CYS A 7 -2.69 2.65 12.90
N HIS A 8 -3.58 1.66 12.80
CA HIS A 8 -4.74 1.67 11.91
C HIS A 8 -5.99 2.12 12.68
N ALA A 9 -5.96 3.35 13.17
CA ALA A 9 -7.00 3.92 14.03
C ALA A 9 -8.04 4.73 13.23
N GLY A 10 -9.18 5.02 13.88
CA GLY A 10 -10.19 5.94 13.35
C GLY A 10 -10.99 5.40 12.18
N ALA A 11 -11.84 6.25 11.62
CA ALA A 11 -12.69 5.91 10.47
C ALA A 11 -11.86 5.69 9.19
N GLU A 12 -10.69 6.30 9.11
CA GLU A 12 -9.75 6.23 8.00
C GLU A 12 -8.84 5.01 8.10
N THR A 13 -8.88 4.26 9.22
CA THR A 13 -8.03 3.09 9.48
C THR A 13 -6.54 3.39 9.36
N SER A 14 -6.15 4.61 9.74
CA SER A 14 -4.78 5.13 9.68
C SER A 14 -4.62 6.27 10.69
N SER A 15 -3.58 6.20 11.52
CA SER A 15 -3.19 7.28 12.42
C SER A 15 -2.39 8.38 11.72
N ALA A 16 -2.11 8.25 10.43
CA ALA A 16 -1.52 9.29 9.59
C ALA A 16 -2.57 10.03 8.74
N SER A 17 -3.85 9.92 9.09
CA SER A 17 -4.92 10.68 8.43
C SER A 17 -4.85 12.17 8.78
N ALA A 18 -5.41 13.01 7.90
CA ALA A 18 -5.50 14.45 8.16
C ALA A 18 -6.27 14.75 9.47
N SER A 19 -7.36 14.01 9.73
CA SER A 19 -8.12 14.10 10.98
C SER A 19 -7.28 13.72 12.21
N SER A 20 -6.44 12.68 12.11
CA SER A 20 -5.52 12.27 13.18
C SER A 20 -4.45 13.32 13.44
N VAL A 21 -3.85 13.88 12.38
CA VAL A 21 -2.85 14.95 12.50
C VAL A 21 -3.48 16.24 13.03
N GLN A 22 -4.71 16.57 12.64
CA GLN A 22 -5.44 17.72 13.19
C GLN A 22 -5.72 17.55 14.68
N ALA A 23 -6.01 16.33 15.15
CA ALA A 23 -6.29 16.05 16.55
C ALA A 23 -5.02 15.96 17.42
N ASN A 24 -3.93 15.38 16.90
CA ASN A 24 -2.73 15.04 17.68
C ASN A 24 -1.50 15.90 17.36
N GLY A 25 -1.57 16.75 16.34
CA GLY A 25 -0.43 17.48 15.78
C GLY A 25 0.43 16.63 14.82
N LEU A 26 1.38 17.28 14.14
CA LEU A 26 2.36 16.62 13.27
C LEU A 26 3.31 15.70 14.05
N VAL A 27 3.57 16.04 15.32
CA VAL A 27 4.46 15.31 16.21
C VAL A 27 3.71 14.97 17.49
N SER A 28 3.72 13.70 17.87
CA SER A 28 3.10 13.21 19.10
C SER A 28 4.04 12.25 19.82
N GLY A 29 4.37 12.56 21.07
CA GLY A 29 5.25 11.70 21.88
C GLY A 29 6.69 11.62 21.36
N GLY A 30 7.17 12.65 20.65
CA GLY A 30 8.54 12.69 20.12
C GLY A 30 8.75 11.99 18.78
N SER A 31 7.68 11.57 18.09
CA SER A 31 7.74 10.98 16.76
C SER A 31 6.68 11.58 15.85
N ASP A 32 6.89 11.47 14.53
CA ASP A 32 5.90 11.86 13.53
C ASP A 32 4.59 11.08 13.71
N THR A 33 3.48 11.82 13.76
CA THR A 33 2.15 11.24 13.97
C THR A 33 1.80 10.29 12.82
N GLY A 34 1.71 9.00 13.14
CA GLY A 34 1.28 7.96 12.21
C GLY A 34 2.37 7.37 11.32
N PHE A 35 3.64 7.66 11.60
CA PHE A 35 4.77 7.06 10.92
C PHE A 35 5.50 6.09 11.85
N PHE A 36 5.74 4.87 11.38
CA PHE A 36 6.37 3.83 12.21
C PHE A 36 7.34 2.99 11.40
N ASN A 37 8.46 2.64 12.03
CA ASN A 37 9.32 1.58 11.55
C ASN A 37 8.76 0.22 12.00
N THR A 38 8.48 -0.64 11.04
CA THR A 38 7.93 -1.98 11.27
C THR A 38 8.92 -3.11 10.99
N GLY A 39 10.16 -2.80 10.57
CA GLY A 39 11.19 -3.80 10.29
C GLY A 39 10.96 -4.56 8.98
N VAL A 40 10.34 -3.93 7.97
CA VAL A 40 10.20 -4.50 6.61
C VAL A 40 11.55 -4.57 5.90
N ARG A 41 12.44 -3.60 6.14
CA ARG A 41 13.81 -3.56 5.60
C ARG A 41 14.82 -3.19 6.70
N ARG A 42 16.10 -3.40 6.43
CA ARG A 42 17.17 -2.85 7.27
C ARG A 42 17.23 -1.33 7.06
N ILE A 43 17.55 -0.59 8.10
CA ILE A 43 17.61 0.89 8.06
C ILE A 43 18.56 1.42 6.98
N ASN A 44 19.70 0.76 6.81
CA ASN A 44 20.73 1.14 5.84
C ASN A 44 20.27 0.93 4.38
N ASP A 45 19.26 0.10 4.16
CA ASP A 45 18.72 -0.17 2.82
C ASP A 45 17.55 0.78 2.50
N ASP A 46 16.84 1.26 3.52
CA ASP A 46 15.71 2.18 3.36
C ASP A 46 15.49 3.06 4.61
N LEU A 47 15.83 4.34 4.49
CA LEU A 47 15.73 5.32 5.56
C LEU A 47 14.30 5.84 5.78
N GLY A 48 13.36 5.58 4.87
CA GLY A 48 12.00 6.13 4.94
C GLY A 48 12.00 7.66 5.14
N ILE A 49 11.22 8.15 6.10
CA ILE A 49 11.17 9.59 6.44
C ILE A 49 12.36 10.07 7.30
N GLY A 50 13.27 9.19 7.71
CA GLY A 50 14.55 9.57 8.32
C GLY A 50 15.58 10.08 7.31
N ALA A 51 15.27 10.07 6.01
CA ALA A 51 16.07 10.68 4.97
C ALA A 51 15.85 12.21 4.88
N SER A 52 16.65 12.84 4.03
CA SER A 52 16.49 14.24 3.63
C SER A 52 16.32 14.37 2.11
N ILE A 53 15.63 15.42 1.66
CA ILE A 53 15.39 15.68 0.23
C ILE A 53 16.21 16.85 -0.30
N GLY A 54 16.62 16.69 -1.56
CA GLY A 54 17.17 17.77 -2.38
C GLY A 54 18.56 18.25 -1.97
N PRO A 55 19.12 19.23 -2.72
CA PRO A 55 20.47 19.76 -2.49
C PRO A 55 20.60 20.53 -1.16
N LEU A 56 19.48 20.91 -0.54
CA LEU A 56 19.43 21.63 0.73
C LEU A 56 19.40 20.71 1.95
N ASN A 57 19.41 19.38 1.76
CA ASN A 57 19.37 18.39 2.83
C ASN A 57 18.19 18.61 3.80
N LEU A 58 17.01 18.92 3.26
CA LEU A 58 15.82 19.22 4.06
C LEU A 58 15.27 17.92 4.67
N PRO A 59 15.02 17.86 5.99
CA PRO A 59 14.50 16.65 6.62
C PRO A 59 13.08 16.34 6.12
N LEU A 60 12.80 15.05 5.87
CA LEU A 60 11.43 14.58 5.60
C LEU A 60 10.59 14.47 6.88
N SER A 61 11.22 14.06 7.99
CA SER A 61 10.60 13.98 9.31
C SER A 61 10.37 15.39 9.89
N ALA A 62 9.25 15.57 10.60
CA ALA A 62 9.00 16.76 11.43
C ALA A 62 9.69 16.64 12.82
N THR A 63 10.34 15.50 13.09
CA THR A 63 11.13 15.22 14.29
C THR A 63 12.61 15.01 13.95
N ASP A 64 13.40 14.54 14.92
CA ASP A 64 14.79 14.14 14.67
C ASP A 64 14.84 13.00 13.62
N PRO A 65 15.49 13.22 12.46
CA PRO A 65 15.60 12.20 11.41
C PRO A 65 16.21 10.89 11.91
N ALA A 66 17.09 10.93 12.92
CA ALA A 66 17.70 9.72 13.50
C ALA A 66 16.64 8.81 14.16
N GLY A 67 15.62 9.39 14.79
CA GLY A 67 14.51 8.64 15.40
C GLY A 67 13.45 8.18 14.40
N ALA A 68 13.44 8.75 13.19
CA ALA A 68 12.46 8.48 12.14
C ALA A 68 12.95 7.50 11.05
N GLN A 69 14.15 6.95 11.22
CA GLN A 69 14.77 6.03 10.26
C GLN A 69 13.92 4.78 10.01
N GLY A 70 13.69 4.47 8.74
CA GLY A 70 12.86 3.35 8.29
C GLY A 70 11.38 3.50 8.66
N ALA A 71 10.94 4.68 9.12
CA ALA A 71 9.54 4.93 9.41
C ALA A 71 8.78 5.28 8.12
N PHE A 72 7.57 4.72 8.02
CA PHE A 72 6.66 4.96 6.90
C PHE A 72 5.28 5.34 7.37
N LYS A 73 4.58 6.10 6.54
CA LYS A 73 3.20 6.49 6.75
C LYS A 73 2.33 5.24 6.91
N THR A 74 1.54 5.18 7.97
CA THR A 74 0.59 4.07 8.15
C THR A 74 -0.49 4.15 7.06
N PRO A 75 -0.64 3.17 6.17
CA PRO A 75 -1.68 3.19 5.14
C PRO A 75 -3.06 2.95 5.77
N GLY A 76 -4.10 3.43 5.09
CA GLY A 76 -5.47 3.01 5.37
C GLY A 76 -5.67 1.54 4.96
N LEU A 77 -6.61 0.86 5.61
CA LEU A 77 -6.97 -0.54 5.35
C LEU A 77 -8.26 -0.70 4.55
N ARG A 78 -8.92 0.40 4.15
CA ARG A 78 -10.09 0.36 3.26
C ARG A 78 -9.68 -0.20 1.91
N ASN A 79 -10.43 -1.17 1.40
CA ASN A 79 -10.14 -1.90 0.16
C ASN A 79 -8.78 -2.61 0.13
N VAL A 80 -8.17 -2.90 1.29
CA VAL A 80 -6.82 -3.47 1.33
C VAL A 80 -6.69 -4.79 0.57
N GLU A 81 -7.77 -5.58 0.48
CA GLU A 81 -7.82 -6.79 -0.35
C GLU A 81 -7.49 -6.55 -1.84
N LEU A 82 -7.78 -5.35 -2.35
CA LEU A 82 -7.69 -5.01 -3.77
C LEU A 82 -6.38 -4.30 -4.15
N THR A 83 -5.51 -4.01 -3.18
CA THR A 83 -4.34 -3.13 -3.37
C THR A 83 -3.00 -3.84 -3.15
N GLY A 84 -2.96 -5.16 -3.38
CA GLY A 84 -1.69 -5.88 -3.42
C GLY A 84 -0.84 -5.47 -4.63
N PRO A 85 0.48 -5.69 -4.60
CA PRO A 85 1.26 -6.20 -3.47
C PRO A 85 1.44 -5.17 -2.33
N TYR A 86 1.79 -5.65 -1.15
CA TYR A 86 1.79 -4.92 0.13
C TYR A 86 3.19 -4.46 0.57
N MET A 87 3.19 -3.58 1.57
CA MET A 87 4.34 -2.82 2.10
C MET A 87 4.85 -1.75 1.13
N HIS A 88 5.69 -0.83 1.61
CA HIS A 88 6.22 0.28 0.79
C HIS A 88 7.06 -0.20 -0.40
N ASN A 89 7.49 -1.46 -0.38
CA ASN A 89 8.35 -2.07 -1.38
C ASN A 89 7.66 -3.14 -2.23
N GLY A 90 6.36 -3.39 -2.03
CA GLY A 90 5.64 -4.45 -2.73
C GLY A 90 6.15 -5.87 -2.44
N GLY A 91 6.89 -6.07 -1.34
CA GLY A 91 7.58 -7.34 -1.06
C GLY A 91 6.68 -8.48 -0.59
N MET A 92 5.39 -8.22 -0.34
CA MET A 92 4.43 -9.24 0.08
C MET A 92 3.26 -9.28 -0.91
N ALA A 93 3.01 -10.44 -1.49
CA ALA A 93 1.95 -10.65 -2.47
C ALA A 93 0.56 -10.77 -1.82
N THR A 94 0.47 -11.30 -0.60
CA THR A 94 -0.83 -11.64 0.01
C THR A 94 -1.02 -11.07 1.42
N LEU A 95 -2.29 -10.92 1.84
CA LEU A 95 -2.63 -10.50 3.21
C LEU A 95 -2.14 -11.52 4.26
N GLU A 96 -2.11 -12.80 3.92
CA GLU A 96 -1.57 -13.86 4.78
C GLU A 96 -0.08 -13.61 5.08
N GLN A 97 0.71 -13.26 4.06
CA GLN A 97 2.13 -12.91 4.24
C GLN A 97 2.30 -11.67 5.14
N VAL A 98 1.43 -10.67 4.99
CA VAL A 98 1.41 -9.47 5.86
C VAL A 98 1.10 -9.86 7.32
N VAL A 99 0.10 -10.71 7.55
CA VAL A 99 -0.25 -11.17 8.90
C VAL A 99 0.86 -12.02 9.49
N ASP A 100 1.49 -12.89 8.71
CA ASP A 100 2.65 -13.67 9.14
C ASP A 100 3.83 -12.78 9.54
N PHE A 101 4.06 -11.69 8.80
CA PHE A 101 5.10 -10.70 9.11
C PHE A 101 4.88 -10.05 10.48
N TYR A 102 3.66 -9.57 10.74
CA TYR A 102 3.36 -9.01 12.06
C TYR A 102 3.35 -10.07 13.15
N SER A 103 2.93 -11.32 12.85
CA SER A 103 2.93 -12.41 13.82
C SER A 103 4.34 -12.74 14.33
N ARG A 104 5.36 -12.69 13.47
CA ARG A 104 6.77 -12.93 13.83
C ARG A 104 7.52 -11.69 14.35
N GLY A 105 6.88 -10.51 14.29
CA GLY A 105 7.43 -9.27 14.84
C GLY A 105 8.35 -8.52 13.88
N GLY A 106 8.15 -8.65 12.56
CA GLY A 106 8.97 -8.03 11.54
C GLY A 106 10.13 -8.91 11.05
N ASP A 107 10.70 -8.58 9.88
CA ASP A 107 11.78 -9.37 9.26
C ASP A 107 13.17 -8.93 9.74
N PHE A 108 13.33 -7.64 10.04
CA PHE A 108 14.60 -7.03 10.45
C PHE A 108 14.51 -6.38 11.83
N ALA A 109 13.73 -6.96 12.75
CA ALA A 109 13.48 -6.39 14.07
C ALA A 109 14.76 -6.14 14.88
N LYS A 110 15.76 -7.01 14.75
CA LYS A 110 17.05 -6.90 15.46
C LYS A 110 17.88 -5.75 14.90
N GLU A 111 17.98 -5.67 13.59
CA GLU A 111 18.69 -4.62 12.88
C GLU A 111 18.06 -3.24 13.07
N ASN A 112 16.74 -3.20 13.31
CA ASN A 112 15.99 -1.98 13.54
C ASN A 112 15.82 -1.64 15.04
N ALA A 113 16.40 -2.39 15.97
CA ALA A 113 16.04 -2.35 17.39
C ALA A 113 16.06 -0.94 18.05
N ALA A 114 16.89 -0.01 17.56
CA ALA A 114 16.99 1.34 18.07
C ALA A 114 15.77 2.24 17.72
N VAL A 115 15.09 1.95 16.62
CA VAL A 115 14.00 2.79 16.06
C VAL A 115 12.73 1.99 15.75
N LEU A 116 12.76 0.67 15.92
CA LEU A 116 11.61 -0.21 15.72
C LEU A 116 10.48 0.20 16.66
N SER A 117 9.26 0.30 16.13
CA SER A 117 8.08 0.60 16.93
C SER A 117 7.90 -0.44 18.04
N SER A 118 7.73 -0.01 19.28
CA SER A 118 7.55 -0.88 20.46
C SER A 118 6.33 -1.80 20.39
N ARG A 119 5.44 -1.56 19.43
CA ARG A 119 4.26 -2.38 19.13
C ARG A 119 4.59 -3.61 18.29
N ILE A 120 5.71 -3.58 17.59
CA ILE A 120 6.19 -4.64 16.70
C ILE A 120 7.00 -5.62 17.52
N LYS A 121 6.41 -6.78 17.77
CA LYS A 121 6.97 -7.85 18.57
C LYS A 121 6.36 -9.17 18.14
N ASN A 122 7.00 -10.28 18.51
CA ASN A 122 6.42 -11.60 18.27
C ASN A 122 5.07 -11.72 18.99
N LEU A 123 4.03 -12.05 18.23
CA LEU A 123 2.64 -12.13 18.71
C LEU A 123 2.19 -13.56 18.97
N GLY A 124 2.87 -14.56 18.40
CA GLY A 124 2.50 -15.97 18.50
C GLY A 124 1.04 -16.24 18.10
N LEU A 125 0.59 -15.68 16.97
CA LEU A 125 -0.78 -15.88 16.49
C LEU A 125 -0.99 -17.33 16.04
N SER A 126 -2.11 -17.94 16.46
CA SER A 126 -2.55 -19.24 15.94
C SER A 126 -2.99 -19.14 14.48
N ALA A 127 -3.18 -20.28 13.80
CA ALA A 127 -3.74 -20.28 12.45
C ALA A 127 -5.12 -19.60 12.40
N ASP A 128 -5.97 -19.84 13.41
CA ASP A 128 -7.29 -19.23 13.51
C ASP A 128 -7.22 -17.71 13.74
N ASP A 129 -6.30 -17.25 14.60
CA ASP A 129 -6.07 -15.80 14.81
C ASP A 129 -5.70 -15.12 13.49
N LYS A 130 -4.84 -15.76 12.68
CA LYS A 130 -4.39 -15.23 11.39
C LYS A 130 -5.51 -15.22 10.36
N ALA A 131 -6.25 -16.32 10.23
CA ALA A 131 -7.38 -16.43 9.31
C ALA A 131 -8.48 -15.40 9.63
N ALA A 132 -8.79 -15.21 10.92
CA ALA A 132 -9.77 -14.22 11.36
C ALA A 132 -9.33 -12.78 11.04
N LEU A 133 -8.04 -12.45 11.17
CA LEU A 133 -7.51 -11.14 10.79
C LEU A 133 -7.59 -10.90 9.29
N VAL A 134 -7.26 -11.89 8.47
CA VAL A 134 -7.40 -11.79 7.01
C VAL A 134 -8.87 -11.59 6.63
N ALA A 135 -9.78 -12.37 7.22
CA ALA A 135 -11.21 -12.23 6.99
C ALA A 135 -11.72 -10.82 7.37
N PHE A 136 -11.26 -10.28 8.51
CA PHE A 136 -11.57 -8.92 8.91
C PHE A 136 -11.09 -7.88 7.90
N MET A 137 -9.85 -7.99 7.40
CA MET A 137 -9.31 -7.07 6.40
C MET A 137 -10.08 -7.12 5.08
N LYS A 138 -10.49 -8.31 4.63
CA LYS A 138 -11.35 -8.49 3.44
C LYS A 138 -12.75 -7.88 3.63
N ALA A 139 -13.26 -7.85 4.86
CA ALA A 139 -14.52 -7.19 5.18
C ALA A 139 -14.45 -5.64 5.09
N LEU A 140 -13.25 -5.05 4.96
CA LEU A 140 -13.06 -3.61 4.74
C LEU A 140 -13.15 -3.20 3.26
N THR A 141 -13.48 -4.13 2.37
CA THR A 141 -13.65 -3.89 0.94
C THR A 141 -15.04 -3.34 0.64
N ASP A 142 -15.09 -2.20 -0.04
CA ASP A 142 -16.32 -1.65 -0.60
C ASP A 142 -16.70 -2.44 -1.87
N GLU A 143 -17.84 -3.13 -1.84
CA GLU A 143 -18.34 -3.92 -2.98
C GLU A 143 -18.54 -3.09 -4.24
N ARG A 144 -18.76 -1.77 -4.12
CA ARG A 144 -18.88 -0.90 -5.29
C ARG A 144 -17.53 -0.70 -5.97
N VAL A 145 -16.44 -0.66 -5.21
CA VAL A 145 -15.08 -0.61 -5.76
C VAL A 145 -14.76 -1.96 -6.41
N ARG A 146 -14.99 -3.07 -5.70
CA ARG A 146 -14.73 -4.42 -6.24
C ARG A 146 -15.46 -4.69 -7.55
N MET A 147 -16.71 -4.23 -7.65
CA MET A 147 -17.58 -4.49 -8.80
C MET A 147 -17.69 -3.30 -9.75
N GLU A 148 -16.86 -2.26 -9.59
CA GLU A 148 -16.86 -1.04 -10.43
C GLU A 148 -18.27 -0.40 -10.57
N ARG A 149 -19.08 -0.48 -9.51
CA ARG A 149 -20.44 0.08 -9.46
C ARG A 149 -20.38 1.59 -9.23
N ALA A 150 -21.47 2.28 -9.54
CA ALA A 150 -21.60 3.71 -9.27
C ALA A 150 -21.18 4.06 -7.83
N PRO A 151 -20.38 5.11 -7.61
CA PRO A 151 -20.02 6.17 -8.56
C PRO A 151 -18.76 5.90 -9.41
N PHE A 152 -18.27 4.65 -9.45
CA PHE A 152 -17.08 4.26 -10.22
C PHE A 152 -17.42 3.76 -11.63
N ASP A 153 -18.63 4.03 -12.12
CA ASP A 153 -19.04 3.74 -13.48
C ASP A 153 -18.25 4.62 -14.48
N HIS A 154 -17.88 4.04 -15.62
CA HIS A 154 -17.06 4.71 -16.62
C HIS A 154 -17.49 4.35 -18.05
N PRO A 155 -17.27 5.25 -19.03
CA PRO A 155 -17.55 4.94 -20.42
C PRO A 155 -16.57 3.90 -20.96
N GLU A 156 -16.90 3.39 -22.15
CA GLU A 156 -15.97 2.60 -22.93
C GLU A 156 -14.82 3.48 -23.43
N LEU A 157 -13.60 2.95 -23.37
CA LEU A 157 -12.39 3.62 -23.83
C LEU A 157 -11.58 2.69 -24.74
N PHE A 158 -11.01 3.25 -25.79
CA PHE A 158 -9.98 2.59 -26.60
C PHE A 158 -8.65 3.26 -26.27
N VAL A 159 -7.77 2.55 -25.58
CA VAL A 159 -6.45 3.05 -25.21
C VAL A 159 -5.39 2.48 -26.15
N SER A 160 -4.40 3.29 -26.50
CA SER A 160 -3.26 2.82 -27.28
C SER A 160 -2.50 1.75 -26.51
N ASN A 161 -2.20 0.64 -27.18
CA ASN A 161 -1.36 -0.46 -26.67
C ASN A 161 -0.05 -0.57 -27.47
N GLY A 162 0.46 0.57 -27.92
CA GLY A 162 1.68 0.63 -28.72
C GLY A 162 1.44 0.32 -30.20
N SER A 163 2.51 0.00 -30.92
CA SER A 163 2.42 -0.38 -32.34
C SER A 163 2.41 -1.90 -32.49
N ILE A 164 1.62 -2.41 -33.41
CA ILE A 164 1.56 -3.84 -33.69
C ILE A 164 2.92 -4.30 -34.23
N GLY A 165 3.50 -5.33 -33.60
CA GLY A 165 4.79 -5.88 -34.01
C GLY A 165 5.62 -6.39 -32.84
N SER A 166 6.94 -6.25 -32.96
CA SER A 166 7.94 -6.63 -31.97
C SER A 166 8.85 -5.45 -31.63
N THR A 167 9.81 -5.68 -30.73
CA THR A 167 10.83 -4.68 -30.36
C THR A 167 11.74 -4.26 -31.51
N SER A 168 11.78 -5.01 -32.62
CA SER A 168 12.66 -4.76 -33.77
C SER A 168 11.92 -4.48 -35.08
N THR A 169 10.62 -4.75 -35.15
CA THR A 169 9.82 -4.61 -36.37
C THR A 169 8.39 -4.20 -36.03
N ILE A 170 7.89 -3.18 -36.72
CA ILE A 170 6.52 -2.68 -36.57
C ILE A 170 5.74 -2.87 -37.86
N LEU A 171 4.44 -3.16 -37.74
CA LEU A 171 3.53 -3.20 -38.87
C LEU A 171 3.31 -1.77 -39.38
N ALA A 172 3.69 -1.51 -40.62
CA ALA A 172 3.47 -0.22 -41.28
C ALA A 172 2.08 -0.16 -41.92
N ASP A 173 1.44 1.00 -41.90
CA ASP A 173 0.13 1.23 -42.51
C ASP A 173 0.21 1.58 -44.01
N GLY A 174 1.41 1.58 -44.59
CA GLY A 174 1.66 1.94 -45.98
C GLY A 174 1.80 3.44 -46.25
N THR A 175 1.65 4.30 -45.24
CA THR A 175 1.82 5.77 -45.33
C THR A 175 3.11 6.26 -44.69
N GLY A 176 3.95 5.33 -44.21
CA GLY A 176 5.14 5.63 -43.41
C GLY A 176 4.88 5.71 -41.91
N ASN A 177 3.65 5.42 -41.45
CA ASN A 177 3.29 5.35 -40.04
C ASN A 177 3.13 3.89 -39.59
N SER A 178 3.16 3.68 -38.27
CA SER A 178 2.88 2.38 -37.67
C SER A 178 1.38 2.17 -37.48
N VAL A 179 0.94 0.92 -37.60
CA VAL A 179 -0.40 0.51 -37.17
C VAL A 179 -0.39 0.46 -35.64
N GLN A 180 -1.25 1.26 -35.02
CA GLN A 180 -1.47 1.30 -33.57
C GLN A 180 -2.31 0.10 -33.14
N ASP A 181 -1.82 -0.62 -32.12
CA ASP A 181 -2.64 -1.54 -31.36
C ASP A 181 -3.52 -0.76 -30.39
N THR A 182 -4.73 -1.24 -30.15
CA THR A 182 -5.65 -0.61 -29.20
C THR A 182 -6.28 -1.65 -28.29
N VAL A 183 -6.25 -1.37 -26.99
CA VAL A 183 -6.95 -2.16 -25.99
C VAL A 183 -8.29 -1.49 -25.71
N ARG A 184 -9.36 -2.26 -25.84
CA ARG A 184 -10.71 -1.84 -25.48
C ARG A 184 -10.93 -2.07 -23.99
N ILE A 185 -11.25 -1.00 -23.28
CA ILE A 185 -11.74 -1.00 -21.90
C ILE A 185 -13.26 -0.87 -21.97
N PRO A 186 -14.05 -1.90 -21.62
CA PRO A 186 -15.50 -1.89 -21.79
C PRO A 186 -16.15 -0.85 -20.87
N ALA A 187 -17.31 -0.33 -21.25
CA ALA A 187 -18.10 0.51 -20.35
C ALA A 187 -18.59 -0.28 -19.14
N VAL A 188 -18.58 0.35 -17.98
CA VAL A 188 -19.20 -0.18 -16.76
C VAL A 188 -20.27 0.79 -16.31
N GLY A 189 -21.52 0.36 -16.32
CA GLY A 189 -22.65 1.19 -15.90
C GLY A 189 -22.90 1.13 -14.41
N LYS A 190 -23.95 1.82 -13.94
CA LYS A 190 -24.37 1.87 -12.52
C LYS A 190 -24.38 0.52 -11.79
N SER A 191 -24.73 -0.56 -12.50
CA SER A 191 -24.83 -1.92 -11.93
C SER A 191 -23.47 -2.61 -11.73
N GLY A 192 -22.39 -2.07 -12.26
CA GLY A 192 -21.05 -2.65 -12.20
C GLY A 192 -20.82 -3.79 -13.19
N VAL A 193 -19.67 -4.45 -13.06
CA VAL A 193 -19.31 -5.65 -13.80
C VAL A 193 -20.03 -6.90 -13.27
N SER A 194 -20.11 -7.97 -14.06
CA SER A 194 -20.72 -9.25 -13.66
C SER A 194 -19.81 -10.12 -12.79
N ALA A 195 -18.49 -9.88 -12.86
CA ALA A 195 -17.47 -10.54 -12.05
C ALA A 195 -16.39 -9.52 -11.70
N ALA A 196 -15.83 -9.61 -10.50
CA ALA A 196 -14.74 -8.72 -10.07
C ALA A 196 -13.54 -8.87 -11.03
N PRO A 197 -12.89 -7.77 -11.44
CA PRO A 197 -11.67 -7.84 -12.22
C PRO A 197 -10.60 -8.56 -11.39
N PRO A 198 -9.67 -9.28 -12.06
CA PRO A 198 -8.53 -9.86 -11.36
C PRO A 198 -7.73 -8.75 -10.68
N ASN A 199 -7.17 -9.05 -9.51
CA ASN A 199 -6.18 -8.14 -8.94
C ASN A 199 -4.87 -8.23 -9.74
N PHE A 200 -3.95 -7.30 -9.52
CA PHE A 200 -2.67 -7.23 -10.24
C PHE A 200 -1.83 -8.53 -10.22
N LEU A 201 -2.10 -9.46 -9.28
CA LEU A 201 -1.33 -10.68 -9.07
C LEU A 201 -2.02 -11.95 -9.63
N GLN A 202 -3.19 -11.81 -10.26
CA GLN A 202 -3.99 -12.90 -10.85
C GLN A 202 -4.16 -12.69 -12.35
#